data_AF-A0A956XZ93-F1
#
_entry.id   AF-A0A956XZ93-F1
#
_cell.length_a   1.000
_cell.length_b   1.000
_cell.length_c   1.000
_cell.angle_alpha   90.00
_cell.angle_beta   90.00
_cell.angle_gamma   90.00
#
_symmetry.space_group_name_H-M   'P 1'
#
loop_
_entity.id
_entity.type
_entity.pdbx_description
1 polymer ?
#
loop_
_entity_poly.entity_id
_entity_poly.type
_entity_poly.pdbx_seq_one_letter_code
_entity_poly.pdbx_strand_id
1 'polypeptide(L)'
;FNWEDNTAENPSAPTWGEPEIPRRPRGVVEKCTFCAHRLDAAEERGLTPGIDRAATPACCNVCPTEARVFGDLKDPNSPVSKALEGRQVVVLRSELGTNPRVFYLLPTEEA
;
A
#
# COMPACT_ATOMS: atom_id res chain seq x y z
N PHE A 1 17.71 -2.16 -0.36
CA PHE A 1 18.94 -1.36 -0.54
C PHE A 1 19.47 -1.68 -1.93
N ASN A 2 19.83 -0.66 -2.70
CA ASN A 2 20.25 -0.83 -4.09
C ASN A 2 21.75 -1.09 -4.12
N TRP A 3 22.12 -2.37 -4.18
CA TRP A 3 23.53 -2.79 -4.20
C TRP A 3 24.23 -2.52 -5.53
N GLU A 4 23.47 -2.47 -6.63
CA GLU A 4 23.95 -2.33 -8.00
C GLU A 4 23.32 -1.11 -8.70
N ASP A 5 23.90 -0.72 -9.83
CA ASP A 5 23.34 0.32 -10.68
C ASP A 5 22.18 -0.26 -11.52
N ASN A 6 20.95 0.09 -11.14
CA ASN A 6 19.71 -0.42 -11.75
C ASN A 6 19.37 0.25 -13.11
N THR A 7 20.36 0.36 -13.99
CA THR A 7 20.24 1.04 -15.30
C THR A 7 19.82 0.12 -16.44
N ALA A 8 19.92 -1.20 -16.28
CA ALA A 8 19.56 -2.16 -17.31
C ALA A 8 18.05 -2.13 -17.63
N GLU A 9 17.67 -2.35 -18.88
CA GLU A 9 16.25 -2.51 -19.25
C GLU A 9 15.61 -3.66 -18.46
N ASN A 10 14.37 -3.45 -18.00
CA ASN A 10 13.64 -4.48 -17.27
C ASN A 10 12.75 -5.23 -18.27
N PRO A 11 13.03 -6.51 -18.60
CA PRO A 11 12.25 -7.27 -19.58
C PRO A 11 10.82 -7.56 -19.11
N SER A 12 10.54 -7.42 -17.81
CA SER A 12 9.19 -7.52 -17.25
C SER A 12 8.45 -6.18 -17.20
N ALA A 13 9.10 -5.07 -17.54
CA ALA A 13 8.41 -3.80 -17.67
C ALA A 13 7.44 -3.89 -18.86
N PRO A 14 6.16 -3.50 -18.69
CA PRO A 14 5.22 -3.47 -19.79
C PRO A 14 5.68 -2.44 -20.85
N THR A 15 5.39 -2.72 -22.12
CA THR A 15 5.65 -1.78 -23.24
C THR A 15 4.62 -0.65 -23.34
N TRP A 16 3.64 -0.65 -22.43
CA TRP A 16 2.58 0.33 -22.36
C TRP A 16 2.59 1.01 -20.99
N GLY A 17 2.22 2.30 -20.97
CA GLY A 17 2.25 3.12 -19.77
C GLY A 17 3.63 3.70 -19.47
N GLU A 18 3.65 4.72 -18.59
CA GLU A 18 4.87 5.37 -18.13
C GLU A 18 5.08 5.06 -16.64
N PRO A 19 6.33 4.84 -16.18
CA PRO A 19 6.61 4.66 -14.77
C PRO A 19 6.17 5.88 -13.93
N GLU A 20 5.36 5.67 -12.91
CA GLU A 20 4.91 6.73 -12.00
C GLU A 20 6.05 7.28 -11.11
N ILE A 21 7.14 6.51 -10.96
CA ILE A 21 8.30 6.87 -10.15
C ILE A 21 9.60 6.54 -10.89
N PRO A 22 10.64 7.40 -10.79
CA PRO A 22 11.93 7.11 -11.40
C PRO A 22 12.71 6.08 -10.58
N ARG A 23 13.53 5.29 -11.27
CA ARG A 23 14.43 4.31 -10.65
C ARG A 23 15.42 5.02 -9.73
N ARG A 24 15.76 4.40 -8.61
CA ARG A 24 16.68 4.97 -7.63
C ARG A 24 18.12 4.54 -7.90
N PRO A 25 19.12 5.41 -7.63
CA PRO A 25 20.52 5.11 -7.88
C PRO A 25 21.05 4.03 -6.92
N ARG A 26 22.27 3.54 -7.18
CA ARG A 26 22.99 2.65 -6.26
C ARG A 26 23.24 3.34 -4.91
N GLY A 27 23.24 2.55 -3.84
CA GLY A 27 23.62 2.98 -2.50
C GLY A 27 22.47 3.53 -1.64
N VAL A 28 21.22 3.44 -2.12
CA VAL A 28 20.05 3.97 -1.42
C VAL A 28 19.13 2.86 -0.89
N VAL A 29 18.42 3.14 0.21
CA VAL A 29 17.43 2.24 0.79
C VAL A 29 16.09 2.46 0.09
N GLU A 30 15.39 1.37 -0.19
CA GLU A 30 14.01 1.37 -0.64
C GLU A 30 13.17 0.53 0.30
N LYS A 31 11.89 0.88 0.42
CA LYS A 31 10.89 0.15 1.20
C LYS A 31 9.51 0.44 0.63
N CYS A 32 8.51 -0.32 1.09
CA CYS A 32 7.12 0.07 0.89
C CYS A 32 6.88 1.47 1.48
N THR A 33 6.25 2.34 0.68
CA THR A 33 5.87 3.70 1.06
C THR A 33 4.35 3.88 1.04
N PHE A 34 3.58 2.79 1.01
CA PHE A 34 2.13 2.81 0.73
C PHE A 34 1.78 3.61 -0.53
N CYS A 35 2.64 3.52 -1.56
CA CYS A 35 2.50 4.29 -2.79
C CYS A 35 2.34 5.79 -2.52
N ALA A 36 3.18 6.38 -1.66
CA ALA A 36 3.12 7.79 -1.29
C ALA A 36 2.90 8.75 -2.48
N HIS A 37 3.58 8.52 -3.62
CA HIS A 37 3.37 9.30 -4.86
C HIS A 37 1.90 9.39 -5.32
N ARG A 38 1.09 8.34 -5.10
CA ARG A 38 -0.35 8.35 -5.38
C ARG A 38 -1.15 9.07 -4.31
N LEU A 39 -0.74 8.95 -3.04
CA LEU A 39 -1.41 9.62 -1.92
C LEU A 39 -1.19 11.14 -1.99
N ASP A 40 0.04 11.57 -2.25
CA ASP A 40 0.41 12.98 -2.40
C ASP A 40 -0.39 13.60 -3.57
N ALA A 41 -0.44 12.92 -4.72
CA ALA A 41 -1.24 13.36 -5.87
C ALA A 41 -2.76 13.28 -5.61
N ALA A 42 -3.22 12.40 -4.73
CA ALA A 42 -4.62 12.27 -4.37
C ALA A 42 -5.08 13.45 -3.52
N GLU A 43 -4.26 13.91 -2.57
CA GLU A 43 -4.54 15.07 -1.73
C GLU A 43 -4.75 16.32 -2.60
N GLU A 44 -3.89 16.55 -3.59
CA GLU A 44 -4.02 17.66 -4.55
C GLU A 44 -5.29 17.57 -5.41
N ARG A 45 -5.76 16.36 -5.70
CA ARG A 45 -6.90 16.08 -6.59
C ARG A 45 -8.22 15.85 -5.86
N GLY A 46 -8.22 15.85 -4.52
CA GLY A 46 -9.39 15.52 -3.70
C GLY A 46 -9.86 14.08 -3.86
N LEU A 47 -8.94 13.15 -4.14
CA LEU A 47 -9.24 11.72 -4.29
C LEU A 47 -9.12 10.99 -2.94
N THR A 48 -9.93 9.97 -2.75
CA THR A 48 -10.05 9.21 -1.50
C THR A 48 -9.28 7.87 -1.58
N PRO A 49 -8.23 7.67 -0.77
CA PRO A 49 -7.49 6.40 -0.74
C PRO A 49 -8.38 5.22 -0.32
N GLY A 50 -8.29 4.11 -1.05
CA GLY A 50 -9.14 2.92 -0.82
C GLY A 50 -10.46 2.93 -1.60
N ILE A 51 -10.87 4.09 -2.14
CA ILE A 51 -12.06 4.25 -2.97
C ILE A 51 -11.63 4.57 -4.40
N ASP A 52 -10.87 5.65 -4.57
CA ASP A 52 -10.37 6.07 -5.87
C ASP A 52 -9.14 5.25 -6.26
N ARG A 53 -9.21 4.60 -7.43
CA ARG A 53 -8.13 3.74 -7.93
C ARG A 53 -6.79 4.49 -8.06
N ALA A 54 -6.83 5.76 -8.44
CA ALA A 54 -5.64 6.60 -8.58
C ALA A 54 -5.02 7.01 -7.23
N ALA A 55 -5.80 7.00 -6.14
CA ALA A 55 -5.33 7.25 -4.76
C ALA A 55 -5.01 5.96 -4.00
N THR A 56 -5.24 4.79 -4.60
CA THR A 56 -5.13 3.50 -3.92
C THR A 56 -3.81 2.80 -4.27
N PRO A 57 -3.11 2.20 -3.29
CA PRO A 57 -1.83 1.54 -3.53
C PRO A 57 -1.91 0.45 -4.59
N ALA A 58 -0.86 0.32 -5.41
CA ALA A 58 -0.80 -0.63 -6.51
C ALA A 58 -1.04 -2.08 -6.06
N CYS A 59 -0.53 -2.45 -4.88
CA CYS A 59 -0.69 -3.78 -4.31
C CYS A 59 -2.13 -4.11 -3.87
N CYS A 60 -2.97 -3.10 -3.63
CA CYS A 60 -4.39 -3.27 -3.35
C CYS A 60 -5.17 -3.34 -4.68
N ASN A 61 -4.91 -2.43 -5.61
CA ASN A 61 -5.57 -2.39 -6.93
C ASN A 61 -5.40 -3.67 -7.76
N VAL A 62 -4.26 -4.36 -7.63
CA VAL A 62 -3.96 -5.56 -8.42
C VAL A 62 -4.46 -6.85 -7.77
N CYS A 63 -4.85 -6.82 -6.49
CA CYS A 63 -5.16 -8.03 -5.75
C CYS A 63 -6.53 -8.57 -6.18
N PRO A 64 -6.60 -9.75 -6.84
CA PRO A 64 -7.87 -10.27 -7.34
C PRO A 64 -8.78 -10.81 -6.24
N THR A 65 -8.20 -11.14 -5.07
CA THR A 65 -8.93 -11.68 -3.92
C THR A 65 -9.24 -10.61 -2.87
N GLU A 66 -8.91 -9.35 -3.14
CA GLU A 66 -9.16 -8.23 -2.22
C GLU A 66 -8.54 -8.43 -0.82
N ALA A 67 -7.44 -9.19 -0.75
CA ALA A 67 -6.77 -9.52 0.52
C ALA A 67 -6.15 -8.30 1.23
N ARG A 68 -6.08 -7.14 0.56
CA ARG A 68 -5.54 -5.90 1.11
C ARG A 68 -6.58 -4.81 0.99
N VAL A 69 -7.00 -4.29 2.14
CA VAL A 69 -7.88 -3.13 2.25
C VAL A 69 -7.05 -1.94 2.70
N PHE A 70 -7.26 -0.79 2.06
CA PHE A 70 -6.53 0.44 2.34
C PHE A 70 -7.51 1.59 2.55
N GLY A 71 -7.10 2.62 3.30
CA GLY A 71 -7.90 3.81 3.56
C GLY A 71 -7.33 4.65 4.70
N ASP A 72 -7.98 5.76 5.01
CA ASP A 72 -7.62 6.60 6.16
C ASP A 72 -8.18 6.02 7.47
N LEU A 73 -7.30 5.66 8.40
CA LEU A 73 -7.69 5.16 9.73
C LEU A 73 -8.35 6.22 10.61
N LYS A 74 -8.24 7.51 10.25
CA LYS A 74 -8.91 8.60 10.97
C LYS A 74 -10.35 8.79 10.52
N ASP A 75 -10.70 8.31 9.33
CA ASP A 75 -12.07 8.32 8.84
C ASP A 75 -12.78 7.01 9.25
N PRO A 76 -13.79 7.06 10.13
CA PRO A 76 -14.53 5.86 10.56
C PRO A 76 -15.33 5.21 9.42
N ASN A 77 -15.56 5.91 8.31
CA ASN A 77 -16.26 5.39 7.14
C ASN A 77 -15.32 4.83 6.07
N SER A 78 -14.00 4.90 6.27
CA SER A 78 -13.05 4.39 5.29
C SER A 78 -13.10 2.86 5.20
N PRO A 79 -12.72 2.25 4.05
CA PRO A 79 -12.74 0.80 3.90
C PRO A 79 -11.93 0.07 4.97
N VAL A 80 -10.77 0.60 5.36
CA VAL A 80 -9.94 -0.02 6.40
C VAL A 80 -10.60 0.09 7.78
N SER A 81 -11.18 1.23 8.14
CA SER A 81 -11.87 1.40 9.43
C SER A 81 -13.05 0.43 9.54
N LYS A 82 -13.81 0.26 8.46
CA LYS A 82 -14.90 -0.73 8.37
C LYS A 82 -14.41 -2.16 8.40
N ALA A 83 -13.28 -2.48 7.77
CA ALA A 83 -12.69 -3.82 7.82
C ALA A 83 -12.18 -4.21 9.21
N LEU A 84 -11.82 -3.23 10.06
CA LEU A 84 -11.35 -3.45 11.43
C LEU A 84 -12.51 -3.48 12.45
N GLU A 85 -13.66 -2.89 12.13
CA GLU A 85 -14.79 -2.75 13.03
C GLU A 85 -15.28 -4.12 13.55
N GLY A 86 -15.24 -4.31 14.87
CA GLY A 86 -15.71 -5.54 15.52
C GLY A 86 -14.87 -6.80 15.28
N ARG A 87 -13.71 -6.71 14.60
CA ARG A 87 -12.88 -7.87 14.24
C ARG A 87 -11.66 -8.02 15.14
N GLN A 88 -11.26 -9.27 15.36
CA GLN A 88 -9.97 -9.58 15.98
C GLN A 88 -8.84 -9.36 14.98
N VAL A 89 -7.83 -8.59 15.40
CA VAL A 89 -6.71 -8.21 14.54
C VAL A 89 -5.38 -8.50 15.21
N VAL A 90 -4.42 -8.92 14.41
CA VAL A 90 -3.04 -9.14 14.83
C VAL A 90 -2.17 -8.02 14.28
N VAL A 91 -1.35 -7.46 15.16
CA VAL A 91 -0.27 -6.54 14.82
C VAL A 91 1.04 -7.26 15.02
N LEU A 92 1.88 -7.29 13.99
CA LEU A 92 3.18 -7.95 14.08
C LEU A 92 4.09 -7.23 15.06
N ARG A 93 4.70 -8.00 15.97
CA ARG A 93 5.68 -7.52 16.95
C ARG A 93 5.14 -6.35 17.80
N SER A 94 3.88 -6.44 18.23
CA SER A 94 3.21 -5.39 19.01
C SER A 94 3.92 -5.09 20.34
N GLU A 95 4.62 -6.07 20.90
CA GLU A 95 5.42 -5.94 22.11
C GLU A 95 6.57 -4.93 22.00
N LEU A 96 6.98 -4.57 20.78
CA LEU A 96 8.03 -3.58 20.54
C LEU A 96 7.52 -2.12 20.56
N GLY A 97 6.22 -1.89 20.67
CA GLY A 97 5.65 -0.54 20.77
C GLY A 97 5.81 0.34 19.52
N THR A 98 6.07 -0.27 18.35
CA THR A 98 6.34 0.46 17.09
C THR A 98 5.09 1.02 16.40
N ASN A 99 3.90 0.68 16.91
CA ASN A 99 2.60 1.16 16.42
C ASN A 99 2.44 1.10 14.89
N PRO A 100 2.69 -0.06 14.25
CA PRO A 100 2.63 -0.18 12.79
C PRO A 100 1.20 0.05 12.27
N ARG A 101 1.10 0.48 11.01
CA ARG A 101 -0.17 0.79 10.33
C ARG A 101 -0.59 -0.30 9.34
N VAL A 102 -0.19 -1.54 9.61
CA VAL A 102 -0.64 -2.74 8.89
C VAL A 102 -1.22 -3.69 9.92
N PHE A 103 -2.47 -4.09 9.71
CA PHE A 103 -3.22 -4.98 10.58
C PHE A 103 -3.54 -6.25 9.81
N TYR A 104 -3.37 -7.40 10.46
CA TYR A 104 -3.71 -8.70 9.90
C TYR A 104 -5.05 -9.15 10.47
N LEU A 105 -6.03 -9.33 9.60
CA LEU A 105 -7.33 -9.85 9.98
C LEU A 105 -7.22 -11.37 10.14
N LEU A 106 -7.72 -11.88 11.26
CA LEU A 106 -7.82 -13.33 11.46
C LEU A 106 -9.02 -13.87 10.65
N PRO A 107 -8.95 -15.15 10.20
CA PRO A 107 -10.10 -15.81 9.61
C PRO A 107 -11.30 -15.77 10.56
N THR A 108 -12.47 -15.49 10.03
CA THR A 108 -13.74 -15.68 10.74
C THR A 108 -14.18 -17.13 10.61
N GLU A 109 -14.92 -17.67 11.57
CA GLU A 109 -15.38 -19.08 11.51
C GLU A 109 -16.27 -19.39 10.29
N GLU A 110 -16.79 -18.36 9.64
CA GLU A 110 -17.65 -18.43 8.46
C GLU A 110 -16.88 -18.42 7.12
N ALA A 111 -15.55 -18.27 7.15
CA ALA A 111 -14.68 -18.11 5.97
C ALA A 111 -13.71 -19.29 5.77
#